data_AF-A0A9X0HPN6-F1
#
_entry.id   AF-A0A9X0HPN6-F1
#
_cell.length_a   1.000
_cell.length_b   1.000
_cell.length_c   1.000
_cell.angle_alpha   90.00
_cell.angle_beta   90.00
_cell.angle_gamma   90.00
#
_symmetry.space_group_name_H-M   'P 1'
#
loop_
_entity.id
_entity.type
_entity.pdbx_description
1 polymer ?
#
loop_
_entity_poly.entity_id
_entity_poly.type
_entity_poly.pdbx_seq_one_letter_code
_entity_poly.pdbx_strand_id
1 'polypeptide(L)'
;MQQLHGRLLGLNEFTSEHRAEMLRLTNEALPELERLASVDITVPWQRQVRASRELVEMAAAEAAKPLPQWRLVLTALSGALYPWAHLPALPRTSPNANAG
;
A
#
# COMPACT_ATOMS: atom_id res chain seq x y z
N MET A 1 3.82 5.53 3.45
CA MET A 1 2.57 5.53 2.64
C MET A 1 2.43 6.72 1.69
N GLN A 2 2.54 7.98 2.13
CA GLN A 2 2.37 9.14 1.23
C GLN A 2 3.30 9.13 0.00
N GLN A 3 4.56 8.70 0.17
CA GLN A 3 5.50 8.51 -0.94
C GLN A 3 5.04 7.43 -1.94
N LEU A 4 4.47 6.32 -1.45
CA LEU A 4 3.93 5.25 -2.29
C LEU A 4 2.70 5.73 -3.07
N HIS A 5 1.84 6.50 -2.40
CA HIS A 5 0.70 7.15 -3.07
C HIS A 5 1.16 8.14 -4.15
N GLY A 6 2.16 8.98 -3.87
CA GLY A 6 2.70 9.91 -4.87
C GLY A 6 3.25 9.21 -6.12
N ARG A 7 3.91 8.06 -5.94
CA ARG A 7 4.38 7.22 -7.04
C ARG A 7 3.24 6.57 -7.82
N LEU A 8 2.19 6.11 -7.13
CA LEU A 8 0.98 5.58 -7.77
C LEU A 8 0.28 6.64 -8.65
N LEU A 9 0.21 7.90 -8.22
CA LEU A 9 -0.38 8.99 -9.04
C LEU A 9 0.37 9.22 -10.36
N GLY A 10 1.65 8.83 -10.43
CA GLY A 10 2.42 8.84 -11.67
C GLY A 10 1.99 7.77 -12.68
N LEU A 11 1.10 6.84 -12.30
CA LEU A 11 0.66 5.70 -13.11
C LEU A 11 -0.71 5.91 -13.78
N ASN A 12 -1.12 7.18 -13.98
CA ASN A 12 -2.46 7.57 -14.46
C ASN A 12 -2.87 6.97 -15.82
N GLU A 13 -1.92 6.53 -16.64
CA GLU A 13 -2.18 5.78 -17.87
C GLU A 13 -1.45 4.44 -17.79
N PHE A 14 -2.19 3.33 -17.81
CA PHE A 14 -1.56 2.02 -17.81
C PHE A 14 -0.79 1.80 -19.12
N THR A 15 0.53 1.84 -19.05
CA THR A 15 1.44 1.41 -20.11
C THR A 15 2.21 0.18 -19.64
N SER A 16 2.73 -0.61 -20.59
CA SER A 16 3.60 -1.76 -20.26
C SER A 16 4.87 -1.36 -19.52
N GLU A 17 5.29 -0.10 -19.62
CA GLU A 17 6.49 0.45 -18.97
C GLU A 17 6.29 0.59 -17.45
N HIS A 18 5.05 0.75 -17.00
CA HIS A 18 4.69 0.90 -15.59
C HIS A 18 4.73 -0.42 -14.80
N ARG A 19 4.95 -1.57 -15.46
CA ARG A 19 4.97 -2.89 -14.80
C ARG A 19 6.00 -2.99 -13.69
N ALA A 20 7.23 -2.55 -13.97
CA ALA A 20 8.31 -2.58 -12.99
C ALA A 20 8.02 -1.68 -11.78
N GLU A 21 7.29 -0.60 -11.99
CA GLU A 21 6.91 0.33 -10.92
C GLU A 21 5.75 -0.20 -10.08
N MET A 22 4.73 -0.81 -10.71
CA MET A 22 3.66 -1.51 -10.00
C MET A 22 4.21 -2.65 -9.15
N LEU A 23 5.15 -3.44 -9.67
CA LEU A 23 5.82 -4.49 -8.88
C LEU A 23 6.57 -3.92 -7.68
N ARG A 24 7.30 -2.81 -7.86
CA ARG A 24 7.96 -2.11 -6.75
C ARG A 24 6.95 -1.62 -5.72
N LEU A 25 5.87 -0.97 -6.14
CA LEU A 25 4.80 -0.51 -5.25
C LEU A 25 4.18 -1.66 -4.46
N THR A 26 3.90 -2.79 -5.10
CA THR A 26 3.40 -3.99 -4.42
C THR A 26 4.36 -4.48 -3.32
N ASN A 27 5.65 -4.57 -3.64
CA ASN A 27 6.67 -5.05 -2.69
C ASN A 27 6.94 -4.06 -1.54
N GLU A 28 6.80 -2.76 -1.79
CA GLU A 28 7.05 -1.72 -0.79
C GLU A 28 5.82 -1.38 0.07
N ALA A 29 4.60 -1.61 -0.45
CA ALA A 29 3.36 -1.30 0.27
C ALA A 29 3.10 -2.26 1.44
N LEU A 30 3.42 -3.55 1.29
CA LEU A 30 3.14 -4.54 2.33
C LEU A 30 3.91 -4.27 3.64
N PRO A 31 5.25 -4.06 3.64
CA PRO A 31 5.99 -3.76 4.86
C PRO A 31 5.57 -2.43 5.51
N GLU A 32 5.20 -1.45 4.69
CA GLU A 32 4.74 -0.16 5.19
C GLU A 32 3.35 -0.28 5.86
N LEU A 33 2.45 -1.12 5.35
CA LEU A 33 1.18 -1.44 5.99
C LEU A 33 1.37 -2.21 7.30
N GLU A 34 2.30 -3.17 7.34
CA GLU A 34 2.67 -3.88 8.57
C GLU A 34 3.20 -2.91 9.63
N ARG A 35 4.06 -1.96 9.22
CA ARG A 35 4.52 -0.88 10.10
C ARG A 35 3.34 -0.06 10.64
N LEU A 36 2.42 0.35 9.77
CA LEU A 36 1.23 1.12 10.20
C LEU A 36 0.30 0.31 11.11
N ALA A 37 0.20 -1.01 10.92
CA ALA A 37 -0.56 -1.90 11.81
C ALA A 37 -0.01 -1.86 13.25
N SER A 38 1.32 -1.68 13.39
CA SER A 38 2.01 -1.60 14.68
C SER A 38 1.97 -0.23 15.34
N VAL A 39 1.51 0.81 14.63
CA VAL A 39 1.26 2.12 15.24
C VAL A 39 -0.12 2.04 15.88
N ASP A 40 -0.14 2.01 17.21
CA ASP A 40 -1.35 1.80 18.01
C ASP A 40 -2.30 2.99 17.88
N ILE A 41 -3.20 2.89 16.91
CA ILE A 41 -4.22 3.88 16.60
C ILE A 41 -5.54 3.10 16.55
N THR A 42 -6.57 3.69 17.14
CA THR A 42 -8.00 3.29 17.25
C THR A 42 -8.51 2.15 16.32
N VAL A 43 -9.48 1.34 16.76
CA VAL A 43 -10.08 0.23 15.97
C VAL A 43 -10.40 0.53 14.48
N PRO A 44 -10.92 1.71 14.06
CA PRO A 44 -11.10 2.05 12.64
C PRO A 44 -9.81 1.98 11.82
N TRP A 45 -8.68 2.31 12.42
CA TRP A 45 -7.34 2.24 11.84
C TRP A 45 -6.96 0.82 11.45
N GLN A 46 -7.13 -0.14 12.36
CA GLN A 46 -6.78 -1.54 12.11
C GLN A 46 -7.60 -2.15 10.97
N ARG A 47 -8.88 -1.79 10.87
CA ARG A 47 -9.74 -2.21 9.75
C ARG A 47 -9.23 -1.67 8.42
N GLN A 48 -8.83 -0.41 8.38
CA GLN A 48 -8.29 0.22 7.18
C GLN A 48 -6.95 -0.41 6.77
N VAL A 49 -6.03 -0.65 7.72
CA VAL A 49 -4.76 -1.33 7.45
C VAL A 49 -5.01 -2.73 6.90
N ARG A 50 -5.93 -3.49 7.51
CA ARG A 50 -6.29 -4.83 7.04
C ARG A 50 -6.85 -4.81 5.61
N ALA A 51 -7.80 -3.93 5.32
CA ALA A 51 -8.40 -3.84 3.99
C ALA A 51 -7.36 -3.46 2.91
N SER A 52 -6.45 -2.52 3.22
CA SER A 52 -5.36 -2.16 2.32
C SER A 52 -4.37 -3.31 2.12
N ARG A 53 -4.10 -4.10 3.17
CA ARG A 53 -3.23 -5.28 3.08
C ARG A 53 -3.81 -6.34 2.16
N GLU A 54 -5.08 -6.68 2.33
CA GLU A 54 -5.77 -7.67 1.48
C GLU A 54 -5.70 -7.28 -0.02
N LEU A 55 -5.80 -5.99 -0.33
CA LEU A 55 -5.66 -5.49 -1.70
C LEU A 55 -4.22 -5.57 -2.23
N VAL A 56 -3.20 -5.28 -1.41
CA VAL A 56 -1.78 -5.44 -1.81
C VAL A 56 -1.44 -6.92 -2.03
N GLU A 57 -1.93 -7.81 -1.18
CA GLU A 57 -1.75 -9.26 -1.32
C GLU A 57 -2.41 -9.77 -2.61
N MET A 58 -3.62 -9.28 -2.94
CA MET A 58 -4.27 -9.56 -4.23
C MET A 58 -3.43 -9.04 -5.42
N ALA A 59 -2.89 -7.83 -5.32
CA ALA A 59 -2.02 -7.24 -6.35
C ALA A 59 -0.75 -8.10 -6.57
N ALA A 60 -0.13 -8.57 -5.48
CA ALA A 60 1.03 -9.45 -5.51
C ALA A 60 0.70 -10.81 -6.16
N ALA A 61 -0.41 -11.43 -5.74
CA ALA A 61 -0.84 -12.71 -6.29
C ALA A 61 -1.16 -12.60 -7.78
N GLU A 62 -1.81 -11.52 -8.23
CA GLU A 62 -2.08 -11.29 -9.65
C GLU A 62 -0.79 -11.06 -10.44
N ALA A 63 0.15 -10.27 -9.91
CA ALA A 63 1.41 -9.96 -10.56
C ALA A 63 2.34 -11.19 -10.71
N ALA A 64 2.19 -12.20 -9.86
CA ALA A 64 2.97 -13.43 -9.90
C ALA A 64 2.47 -14.47 -10.92
N LYS A 65 1.32 -14.24 -11.57
CA LYS A 65 0.76 -15.18 -12.56
C LYS A 65 1.61 -15.21 -13.84
N PRO A 66 1.58 -16.30 -14.62
CA PRO A 66 2.26 -16.37 -15.92
C PRO A 66 1.78 -15.30 -16.91
N LEU A 67 0.50 -14.91 -16.82
CA LEU A 67 -0.12 -13.85 -17.61
C LEU A 67 -0.87 -12.87 -16.67
N PRO A 68 -0.17 -11.90 -16.06
CA PRO A 68 -0.78 -10.98 -15.10
C PRO A 68 -1.79 -10.04 -15.75
N GLN A 69 -2.94 -9.87 -15.09
CA GLN A 69 -3.87 -8.79 -15.40
C GLN A 69 -3.40 -7.50 -14.73
N TRP A 70 -2.47 -6.81 -15.37
CA TRP A 70 -1.86 -5.58 -14.85
C TRP A 70 -2.84 -4.47 -14.51
N ARG A 71 -3.99 -4.44 -15.19
CA ARG A 71 -5.07 -3.50 -14.87
C ARG A 71 -5.72 -3.80 -13.51
N LEU A 72 -5.83 -5.08 -13.14
CA LEU A 72 -6.28 -5.51 -11.81
C LEU A 72 -5.23 -5.16 -10.75
N VAL A 73 -3.94 -5.36 -11.05
CA VAL A 73 -2.82 -4.95 -10.17
C VAL A 73 -2.89 -3.45 -9.87
N LEU A 74 -3.03 -2.61 -10.89
CA LEU A 74 -3.15 -1.16 -10.72
C LEU A 74 -4.40 -0.77 -9.90
N THR A 75 -5.54 -1.41 -10.18
CA THR A 75 -6.81 -1.16 -9.46
C THR A 75 -6.66 -1.52 -7.98
N ALA A 76 -6.03 -2.66 -7.69
CA ALA A 76 -5.77 -3.14 -6.34
C ALA A 76 -4.83 -2.20 -5.57
N LEU A 77 -3.72 -1.79 -6.19
CA LEU A 77 -2.79 -0.81 -5.61
C LEU A 77 -3.47 0.54 -5.37
N SER A 78 -4.35 0.96 -6.27
CA SER A 78 -5.13 2.19 -6.11
C SER A 78 -6.06 2.13 -4.92
N GLY A 79 -6.85 1.06 -4.80
CA GLY A 79 -7.71 0.85 -3.63
C GLY A 79 -6.92 0.71 -2.32
N ALA A 80 -5.73 0.10 -2.38
CA ALA A 80 -4.88 -0.07 -1.21
C ALA A 80 -4.29 1.25 -0.73
N LEU A 81 -3.82 2.11 -1.63
CA LEU A 81 -3.03 3.30 -1.32
C LEU A 81 -3.85 4.60 -1.21
N TYR A 82 -4.98 4.71 -1.92
CA TYR A 82 -5.82 5.92 -1.95
C TYR A 82 -6.31 6.39 -0.56
N PRO A 83 -6.75 5.51 0.36
CA PRO A 83 -7.20 5.93 1.69
C PRO A 83 -6.12 6.66 2.51
N TRP A 84 -4.84 6.43 2.18
CA TRP A 84 -3.70 7.01 2.87
C TRP A 84 -3.21 8.32 2.26
N ALA A 85 -3.80 8.76 1.14
CA ALA A 85 -3.48 10.00 0.46
C ALA A 85 -3.74 11.24 1.32
N HIS A 86 -4.80 11.18 2.13
CA HIS A 86 -5.32 12.31 2.89
C HIS A 86 -4.97 12.26 4.38
N LEU A 87 -4.27 11.21 4.81
CA LEU A 87 -3.86 11.08 6.20
C LEU A 87 -2.63 11.95 6.47
N PRO A 88 -2.58 12.65 7.62
CA PRO A 88 -1.39 13.39 8.02
C PRO A 88 -0.19 12.45 8.09
N ALA A 89 1.00 12.97 7.82
CA ALA A 89 2.23 12.20 7.86
C ALA A 89 2.39 11.64 9.28
N LEU A 90 2.18 10.33 9.44
CA LEU A 90 2.39 9.70 10.72
C LEU A 90 3.87 9.70 11.05
N PRO A 91 4.24 9.92 12.33
CA PRO A 91 5.62 9.81 12.76
C PRO A 91 6.18 8.44 12.36
N ARG A 92 7.41 8.44 11.82
CA ARG A 92 8.11 7.21 11.41
C ARG A 92 8.53 6.37 12.63
N THR A 93 8.50 6.95 13.82
CA THR A 93 8.83 6.32 15.10
C THR A 93 7.60 5.67 15.72
N SER A 94 7.70 4.38 16.04
CA SER A 94 6.73 3.66 16.85
C SER A 94 6.55 4.35 18.21
N PRO A 95 5.32 4.50 18.72
CA PRO A 95 5.11 4.85 20.11
C PRO A 95 5.38 3.60 20.95
N ASN A 96 6.64 3.30 21.24
CA ASN A 96 6.97 2.56 22.45
C ASN A 96 8.43 2.73 22.84
N ALA A 97 8.65 3.69 23.73
CA ALA A 97 9.84 3.72 24.58
C ALA A 97 9.56 4.19 26.01
N ASN A 98 8.30 4.46 26.41
CA ASN A 98 7.98 4.89 27.78
C ASN A 98 6.57 4.43 28.17
N ALA A 99 6.45 3.21 28.66
CA ALA A 99 5.49 2.86 29.69
C ALA A 99 6.31 2.29 30.85
N GLY A 100 6.73 3.20 31.74
CA GLY A 100 7.28 2.87 33.04
C GLY A 100 6.20 2.48 34.04
#